data_AF-A0A4P9Y913-F1
#
_entry.id   AF-A0A4P9Y913-F1
#
_cell.length_a   1.000
_cell.length_b   1.000
_cell.length_c   1.000
_cell.angle_alpha   90.00
_cell.angle_beta   90.00
_cell.angle_gamma   90.00
#
_symmetry.space_group_name_H-M   'P 1'
#
loop_
_entity.id
_entity.type
_entity.pdbx_description
1 polymer ?
#
loop_
_entity_poly.entity_id
_entity_poly.type
_entity_poly.pdbx_seq_one_letter_code
_entity_poly.pdbx_strand_id
1 'polypeptide(L)'
;MTSPAPVDKTSLNPIYQATYSNIRVYETLCRGISVMRRCDDLYLNATQILKVAAFDKPQRTRILEREVQTGPHEKVQGGYGKYQGTWVSRDRAISLAIQYGVYDELLPLI
;
A
#
# COMPACT_ATOMS: atom_id res chain seq x y z
N MET A 1 8.81 -18.47 33.97
CA MET A 1 9.47 -17.51 33.06
C MET A 1 9.49 -18.12 31.67
N THR A 2 8.42 -17.93 30.90
CA THR A 2 8.31 -18.47 29.55
C THR A 2 8.73 -17.38 28.56
N SER A 3 9.90 -17.56 27.95
CA SER A 3 10.33 -16.75 26.81
C SER A 3 9.29 -16.85 25.70
N PRO A 4 8.91 -15.75 25.02
CA PRO A 4 8.08 -15.86 23.83
C PRO A 4 8.86 -16.63 22.76
N ALA A 5 8.17 -17.57 22.10
CA ALA A 5 8.69 -18.37 21.01
C ALA A 5 9.23 -17.46 19.87
N PRO A 6 10.25 -17.91 19.12
CA PRO A 6 10.76 -17.15 17.99
C PRO A 6 9.63 -16.93 16.98
N VAL A 7 9.34 -15.66 16.67
CA VAL A 7 8.40 -15.28 15.61
C VAL A 7 8.96 -15.82 14.30
N ASP A 8 8.24 -16.77 13.72
CA ASP A 8 8.57 -17.39 12.44
C ASP A 8 8.71 -16.31 11.36
N LYS A 9 9.92 -16.18 10.81
CA LYS A 9 10.30 -15.17 9.80
C LYS A 9 9.85 -15.56 8.39
N THR A 10 8.73 -16.25 8.24
CA THR A 10 8.26 -16.72 6.92
C THR A 10 6.74 -16.68 6.75
N SER A 11 6.00 -15.96 7.60
CA SER A 11 4.59 -15.71 7.35
C SER A 11 4.44 -14.63 6.28
N LEU A 12 4.48 -15.03 5.01
CA LEU A 12 4.04 -14.17 3.90
C LEU A 12 2.65 -13.63 4.28
N ASN A 13 2.51 -12.30 4.36
CA ASN A 13 1.24 -11.70 4.74
C ASN A 13 0.16 -12.18 3.76
N PRO A 14 -0.90 -12.85 4.24
CA PRO A 14 -1.92 -13.42 3.36
C PRO A 14 -2.54 -12.34 2.49
N ILE A 15 -2.78 -12.69 1.22
CA ILE A 15 -3.48 -11.83 0.27
C ILE A 15 -4.95 -12.22 0.26
N TYR A 16 -5.79 -11.23 0.50
CA TYR A 16 -7.24 -11.36 0.47
C TYR A 16 -7.79 -10.67 -0.77
N GLN A 17 -8.88 -11.20 -1.31
CA GLN A 17 -9.67 -10.50 -2.31
C GLN A 17 -10.86 -9.83 -1.63
N ALA A 18 -11.06 -8.54 -1.89
CA ALA A 18 -12.17 -7.76 -1.35
C ALA A 18 -12.81 -6.89 -2.44
N THR A 19 -14.02 -6.41 -2.18
CA THR A 19 -14.73 -5.47 -3.06
C THR A 19 -15.14 -4.25 -2.26
N TYR A 20 -14.74 -3.06 -2.71
CA TYR A 20 -15.11 -1.78 -2.12
C TYR A 20 -15.77 -0.91 -3.17
N SER A 21 -17.04 -0.52 -2.96
CA SER A 21 -17.79 0.31 -3.90
C SER A 21 -17.75 -0.22 -5.35
N ASN A 22 -17.98 -1.53 -5.52
CA ASN A 22 -17.90 -2.26 -6.80
C ASN A 22 -16.51 -2.37 -7.42
N ILE A 23 -15.45 -1.92 -6.74
CA ILE A 23 -14.07 -2.08 -7.19
C ILE A 23 -13.45 -3.28 -6.48
N ARG A 24 -12.98 -4.26 -7.25
CA ARG A 24 -12.28 -5.44 -6.72
C ARG A 24 -10.81 -5.11 -6.47
N VAL A 25 -10.31 -5.53 -5.31
CA VAL A 25 -8.92 -5.36 -4.91
C VAL A 25 -8.35 -6.65 -4.35
N TYR A 26 -7.05 -6.83 -4.56
CA TYR A 26 -6.20 -7.64 -3.70
C TYR A 26 -5.71 -6.77 -2.54
N GLU A 27 -5.75 -7.30 -1.33
CA GLU A 27 -5.38 -6.62 -0.10
C GLU A 27 -4.43 -7.51 0.71
N THR A 28 -3.38 -6.92 1.27
CA THR A 28 -2.54 -7.58 2.29
C THR A 28 -2.33 -6.65 3.47
N LEU A 29 -2.11 -7.24 4.66
CA LEU A 29 -1.77 -6.49 5.86
C LEU A 29 -0.26 -6.43 6.03
N CYS A 30 0.35 -5.26 5.86
CA CYS A 30 1.79 -5.06 6.02
C CYS A 30 2.05 -4.10 7.19
N ARG A 31 2.78 -4.53 8.22
CA ARG A 31 3.03 -3.72 9.45
C ARG A 31 1.74 -3.15 10.07
N GLY A 32 0.64 -3.91 10.04
CA GLY A 32 -0.67 -3.46 10.53
C GLY A 32 -1.40 -2.47 9.62
N ILE A 33 -0.88 -2.24 8.40
CA ILE A 33 -1.44 -1.33 7.40
C ILE A 33 -1.95 -2.14 6.22
N SER A 34 -3.21 -1.95 5.86
CA SER A 34 -3.78 -2.54 4.64
C SER A 34 -3.17 -1.86 3.41
N VAL A 35 -2.63 -2.66 2.50
CA VAL A 35 -2.14 -2.24 1.19
C VAL A 35 -2.94 -2.95 0.11
N MET A 36 -3.44 -2.17 -0.84
CA MET A 36 -4.40 -2.63 -1.85
C MET A 36 -3.85 -2.44 -3.27
N ARG A 37 -4.18 -3.41 -4.13
CA ARG A 37 -3.98 -3.38 -5.58
C ARG A 37 -5.31 -3.66 -6.27
N ARG A 38 -5.74 -2.81 -7.19
CA ARG A 38 -6.95 -3.04 -8.00
C ARG A 38 -6.77 -4.22 -8.94
N CYS A 39 -7.83 -5.01 -9.12
CA CYS A 39 -7.82 -6.15 -10.02
C CYS A 39 -7.86 -5.72 -11.50
N ASP A 40 -8.53 -4.62 -11.82
CA ASP A 40 -8.88 -4.30 -13.20
C ASP A 40 -7.76 -3.56 -13.96
N ASP A 41 -6.98 -2.73 -13.27
CA ASP A 41 -5.90 -1.91 -13.86
C ASP A 41 -4.53 -2.08 -13.16
N LEU A 42 -4.46 -2.94 -12.14
CA LEU A 42 -3.27 -3.19 -11.32
C LEU A 42 -2.73 -1.96 -10.57
N TYR A 43 -3.52 -0.89 -10.43
CA TYR A 43 -3.09 0.27 -9.67
C TYR A 43 -2.95 -0.07 -8.19
N LEU A 44 -1.94 0.51 -7.54
CA LEU A 44 -1.73 0.39 -6.10
C LEU A 44 -1.92 1.74 -5.40
N ASN A 45 -2.33 1.68 -4.14
CA ASN A 45 -2.54 2.87 -3.32
C ASN A 45 -1.20 3.36 -2.73
N ALA A 46 -0.63 4.40 -3.34
CA ALA A 46 0.62 5.04 -2.91
C ALA A 46 0.54 5.58 -1.47
N THR A 47 -0.63 6.06 -1.03
CA THR A 47 -0.79 6.54 0.35
C THR A 47 -0.55 5.42 1.36
N GLN A 48 -1.00 4.20 1.06
CA GLN A 48 -0.82 3.03 1.93
C GLN A 48 0.66 2.59 1.96
N ILE A 49 1.35 2.59 0.80
CA ILE A 49 2.79 2.31 0.70
C ILE A 49 3.58 3.27 1.59
N LEU A 50 3.29 4.58 1.51
CA LEU A 50 3.97 5.58 2.34
C LEU A 50 3.67 5.44 3.84
N LYS A 51 2.51 4.89 4.21
CA LYS A 51 2.22 4.54 5.61
C LYS A 51 3.09 3.37 6.07
N VAL A 52 3.29 2.35 5.23
CA VAL A 52 4.17 1.20 5.54
C VAL A 52 5.61 1.66 5.75
N ALA A 53 6.05 2.65 4.95
CA ALA A 53 7.33 3.33 5.10
C ALA A 53 7.41 4.27 6.34
N ALA A 54 6.41 4.25 7.23
CA ALA A 54 6.36 4.99 8.49
C ALA A 54 6.43 6.52 8.37
N PHE A 55 6.12 7.09 7.20
CA PHE A 55 5.99 8.54 7.06
C PHE A 55 4.73 9.03 7.76
N ASP A 56 4.83 10.14 8.48
CA ASP A 56 3.70 10.80 9.13
C ASP A 56 2.79 11.54 8.11
N LYS A 57 1.69 12.13 8.58
CA LYS A 57 0.73 12.78 7.67
C LYS A 57 1.38 13.95 6.89
N PRO A 58 2.07 14.92 7.52
CA PRO A 58 2.77 15.99 6.80
C PRO A 58 3.77 15.49 5.74
N GLN A 59 4.61 14.50 6.08
CA GLN A 59 5.60 13.94 5.18
C GLN A 59 4.93 13.27 3.97
N ARG A 60 3.91 12.44 4.19
CA ARG A 60 3.17 11.78 3.11
C ARG A 60 2.51 12.80 2.19
N THR A 61 1.88 13.85 2.73
CA THR A 61 1.28 14.91 1.92
C THR A 61 2.31 15.56 1.01
N ARG A 62 3.49 15.92 1.54
CA ARG A 62 4.56 16.54 0.76
C ARG A 62 5.08 15.62 -0.35
N ILE A 63 5.30 14.33 -0.06
CA ILE A 63 5.74 13.35 -1.06
C ILE A 63 4.68 13.18 -2.15
N LEU A 64 3.42 13.02 -1.75
CA LEU A 64 2.32 12.85 -2.70
C LEU A 64 2.22 14.05 -3.66
N GLU A 65 2.24 15.28 -3.14
CA GLU A 65 2.10 16.50 -3.94
C GLU A 65 3.30 16.77 -4.85
N ARG A 66 4.52 16.49 -4.40
CA ARG A 66 5.74 16.85 -5.12
C ARG A 66 6.29 15.77 -6.05
N GLU A 67 6.02 14.50 -5.74
CA GLU A 67 6.66 13.37 -6.43
C GLU A 67 5.65 12.41 -7.08
N VAL A 68 4.47 12.23 -6.49
CA VAL A 68 3.51 11.22 -6.96
C VAL A 68 2.47 11.82 -7.89
N GLN A 69 1.90 12.96 -7.51
CA GLN A 69 0.80 13.63 -8.24
C GLN A 69 1.27 14.45 -9.44
N THR A 70 2.58 14.49 -9.71
CA THR A 70 3.16 15.13 -10.89
C THR A 70 3.02 14.27 -12.15
N GLY A 71 2.77 12.97 -12.00
CA GLY A 71 2.52 12.02 -13.10
C GLY A 71 1.09 11.45 -13.09
N PRO A 72 0.79 10.46 -13.95
CA PRO A 72 -0.51 9.80 -13.97
C PRO A 72 -0.87 9.19 -12.61
N HIS A 73 -2.01 9.61 -12.07
CA HIS A 73 -2.53 9.15 -10.78
C HIS A 73 -4.05 9.33 -10.72
N GLU A 74 -4.68 8.64 -9.78
CA GLU A 74 -6.08 8.86 -9.43
C GLU A 74 -6.18 9.20 -7.94
N LYS A 75 -6.89 10.28 -7.62
CA LYS A 75 -7.11 10.69 -6.24
C LYS A 75 -8.52 10.31 -5.82
N VAL A 76 -8.64 9.32 -4.92
CA VAL A 76 -9.92 8.88 -4.37
C VAL A 76 -10.14 9.54 -3.02
N GLN A 77 -11.17 10.37 -2.93
CA GLN A 77 -11.60 11.06 -1.71
C GLN A 77 -13.09 10.76 -1.45
N GLY A 78 -13.46 10.40 -0.22
CA GLY A 78 -14.82 9.95 0.12
C GLY A 78 -15.04 8.45 -0.05
N GLY A 79 -16.20 7.94 0.39
CA GLY A 79 -16.52 6.50 0.41
C GLY A 79 -15.78 5.72 1.51
N TYR A 80 -15.57 4.41 1.29
CA TYR A 80 -14.98 3.52 2.30
C TYR A 80 -13.55 3.95 2.68
N GLY A 81 -13.34 4.29 3.97
CA GLY A 81 -12.16 5.01 4.42
C GLY A 81 -10.81 4.32 4.14
N LYS A 82 -10.72 2.99 4.15
CA LYS A 82 -9.46 2.28 3.87
C LYS A 82 -9.06 2.32 2.39
N TYR A 83 -10.03 2.45 1.48
CA TYR A 83 -9.80 2.49 0.03
C TYR A 83 -9.35 3.87 -0.47
N GLN A 84 -9.61 4.93 0.31
CA GLN A 84 -9.20 6.30 -0.02
C GLN A 84 -7.67 6.43 -0.14
N GLY A 85 -7.22 7.33 -1.01
CA GLY A 85 -5.80 7.56 -1.23
C GLY A 85 -5.46 8.02 -2.64
N THR A 86 -4.17 8.14 -2.92
CA THR A 86 -3.66 8.35 -4.28
C THR A 86 -3.29 7.00 -4.87
N TRP A 87 -3.90 6.64 -5.98
CA TRP A 87 -3.68 5.41 -6.72
C TRP A 87 -2.78 5.69 -7.92
N VAL A 88 -1.79 4.83 -8.13
CA VAL A 88 -0.81 4.95 -9.22
C VAL A 88 -0.61 3.62 -9.90
N SER A 89 -0.06 3.65 -11.12
CA SER A 89 0.29 2.44 -11.86
C SER A 89 1.24 1.54 -11.05
N ARG A 90 1.19 0.25 -11.36
CA ARG A 90 2.06 -0.76 -10.73
C ARG A 90 3.53 -0.36 -10.76
N ASP A 91 4.05 0.09 -11.90
CA ASP A 91 5.46 0.46 -12.04
C ASP A 91 5.84 1.66 -11.16
N ARG A 92 4.94 2.66 -11.03
CA ARG A 92 5.17 3.80 -10.16
C ARG A 92 5.14 3.39 -8.69
N ALA A 93 4.23 2.51 -8.31
CA ALA A 93 4.13 1.96 -6.96
C ALA A 93 5.37 1.13 -6.59
N ILE A 94 5.87 0.29 -7.51
CA ILE A 94 7.12 -0.46 -7.33
C ILE A 94 8.28 0.50 -7.09
N SER A 95 8.42 1.52 -7.94
CA SER A 95 9.48 2.53 -7.81
C SER A 95 9.43 3.22 -6.45
N LEU A 96 8.24 3.57 -5.98
CA LEU A 96 8.01 4.17 -4.66
C LEU A 96 8.39 3.23 -3.52
N ALA A 97 8.01 1.96 -3.62
CA ALA A 97 8.31 0.95 -2.62
C ALA A 97 9.81 0.66 -2.52
N ILE A 98 10.53 0.64 -3.66
CA ILE A 98 11.99 0.52 -3.70
C ILE A 98 12.64 1.77 -3.08
N GLN A 99 12.23 2.96 -3.53
CA GLN A 99 12.77 4.25 -3.07
C GLN A 99 12.70 4.40 -1.54
N TYR A 100 11.63 3.90 -0.92
CA TYR A 100 11.42 4.00 0.53
C TYR A 100 11.64 2.70 1.30
N GLY A 101 12.28 1.70 0.70
CA GLY A 101 12.75 0.50 1.40
C GLY A 101 11.65 -0.41 1.94
N VAL A 102 10.50 -0.49 1.24
CA VAL A 102 9.36 -1.36 1.61
C VAL A 102 8.98 -2.34 0.49
N TYR A 103 9.81 -2.48 -0.54
CA TYR A 103 9.54 -3.36 -1.68
C TYR A 103 9.38 -4.84 -1.27
N ASP A 104 10.33 -5.39 -0.50
CA ASP A 104 10.32 -6.81 -0.14
C ASP A 104 9.07 -7.23 0.65
N GLU A 105 8.57 -6.32 1.48
CA GLU A 105 7.37 -6.55 2.30
C GLU A 105 6.08 -6.49 1.48
N LEU A 106 6.11 -5.79 0.35
CA LEU A 106 4.98 -5.65 -0.57
C LEU A 106 5.06 -6.60 -1.75
N LEU A 107 6.17 -7.33 -1.92
CA LEU A 107 6.39 -8.28 -3.00
C LEU A 107 5.22 -9.24 -3.25
N PRO A 108 4.52 -9.78 -2.23
CA PRO A 108 3.38 -10.66 -2.46
C PRO A 108 2.22 -9.97 -3.21
N LEU A 109 2.02 -8.67 -2.96
CA LEU A 109 0.93 -7.90 -3.56
C LEU A 109 1.27 -7.37 -4.96
N ILE A 110 2.55 -7.11 -5.22
CA ILE A 110 3.04 -6.40 -6.41
C ILE A 110 2.85 -7.21 -7.68
#